data_AF-A0A6J3JVN0-F1
#
_entry.id   AF-A0A6J3JVN0-F1
#
_cell.length_a   1.000
_cell.length_b   1.000
_cell.length_c   1.000
_cell.angle_alpha   90.00
_cell.angle_beta   90.00
_cell.angle_gamma   90.00
#
_symmetry.space_group_name_H-M   'P 1'
#
loop_
_entity.id
_entity.type
_entity.pdbx_description
1 polymer ?
#
loop_
_entity_poly.entity_id
_entity_poly.type
_entity_poly.pdbx_seq_one_letter_code
_entity_poly.pdbx_strand_id
1 'polypeptide(L)'
;MDSHVGLDYIVDNPDYCVKLATALDTACPSVKKQVVELLSALCVYSQDGRQRAIDTLHAYQKRKNERYRLRIVVEELQNATAEDYRTALLAFINCLVISTPVLKDRIRIRNEFIGLKLLPILNELRKSHAPDLRVQLDVFDDQRETDEELSNHGPPGIDLSSHVDVFYAIFGQIADTPQEIPFLSILQHLLRLDPKDAASDLAWDTAETLVHRATLLENREDATKLLRSPSLQTNLCCHCRGTDQTCGASRKASLSVNNSTTPLPPLPPPPPPPVPVDPSGTSSPTQNRVLPPPPPPPLLTGNATYADASMDPPPIPPPLHALPVTRVPTPEPPNNHARLLPQQEIPTPKAKMKTINWNKIPNHKVIGKRNIWSLVADEHQNSPMADIDWAEMEGLFCQQVPPVLPAASCSSYGANSDAERRRREPTEIALLDGKRSLNVNIFLKQFRSSNEDIIRLIKDGSHDEIGAEKLRGLLKILPEVDELEMLKSFDGDKSKLGNAEKFFLQLIQVPNYKLRIECMLLKEEFAANMSYLEPSINSMILAGEDLMTNKPLQEVLYMVLVAGNFLNSGGYAGNAAGVKLSSLQKITEIRANKPGMNLIHYVALQAERKRKDLLDFAKGMTTLEAATK
;
A
#
# COMPACT_ATOMS: atom_id res chain seq x y z
N MET A 1 49.37 3.44 -3.40
CA MET A 1 49.00 2.12 -3.95
C MET A 1 48.12 2.40 -5.14
N ASP A 2 48.39 1.78 -6.29
CA ASP A 2 47.54 1.95 -7.46
C ASP A 2 46.18 1.31 -7.19
N SER A 3 45.14 2.14 -7.08
CA SER A 3 43.78 1.71 -6.75
C SER A 3 43.24 0.67 -7.73
N HIS A 4 43.62 0.78 -9.01
CA HIS A 4 43.28 -0.18 -10.06
C HIS A 4 43.69 -1.61 -9.72
N VAL A 5 44.95 -1.84 -9.33
CA VAL A 5 45.47 -3.19 -9.02
C VAL A 5 44.69 -3.84 -7.86
N GLY A 6 44.26 -3.04 -6.89
CA GLY A 6 43.42 -3.52 -5.78
C GLY A 6 41.99 -3.84 -6.19
N LEU A 7 41.40 -3.07 -7.10
CA LEU A 7 40.06 -3.29 -7.64
C LEU A 7 40.02 -4.50 -8.58
N ASP A 8 40.98 -4.61 -9.50
CA ASP A 8 41.18 -5.78 -10.38
C ASP A 8 41.22 -7.07 -9.57
N TYR A 9 42.03 -7.09 -8.50
CA TYR A 9 42.14 -8.26 -7.63
C TYR A 9 40.82 -8.64 -6.95
N ILE A 10 39.96 -7.68 -6.58
CA ILE A 10 38.64 -7.98 -6.00
C ILE A 10 37.65 -8.46 -7.07
N VAL A 11 37.72 -7.92 -8.29
CA VAL A 11 36.91 -8.37 -9.43
C VAL A 11 37.23 -9.84 -9.78
N ASP A 12 38.51 -10.17 -9.85
CA ASP A 12 39.01 -11.51 -10.20
C ASP A 12 38.80 -12.58 -9.11
N ASN A 13 38.56 -12.19 -7.85
CA ASN A 13 38.46 -13.12 -6.71
C ASN A 13 37.07 -13.08 -6.04
N PRO A 14 36.07 -13.88 -6.52
CA PRO A 14 34.70 -13.88 -5.99
C PRO A 14 34.59 -14.07 -4.47
N ASP A 15 35.51 -14.82 -3.86
CA ASP A 15 35.54 -15.10 -2.42
C ASP A 15 35.69 -13.83 -1.56
N TYR A 16 36.15 -12.71 -2.14
CA TYR A 16 36.19 -11.44 -1.44
C TYR A 16 34.80 -10.89 -1.12
N CYS A 17 33.75 -11.22 -1.88
CA CYS A 17 32.38 -10.80 -1.57
C CYS A 17 31.94 -11.28 -0.17
N VAL A 18 32.32 -12.50 0.23
CA VAL A 18 32.02 -13.05 1.57
C VAL A 18 32.82 -12.34 2.66
N LYS A 19 34.07 -11.95 2.37
CA LYS A 19 34.93 -11.18 3.30
C LYS A 19 34.39 -9.77 3.51
N LEU A 20 34.00 -9.07 2.43
CA LEU A 20 33.38 -7.74 2.50
C LEU A 20 32.03 -7.78 3.23
N ALA A 21 31.19 -8.79 2.95
CA ALA A 21 29.94 -9.00 3.67
C ALA A 21 30.14 -9.29 5.17
N THR A 22 31.25 -9.93 5.54
CA THR A 22 31.63 -10.15 6.94
C THR A 22 32.15 -8.86 7.58
N ALA A 23 32.86 -8.01 6.84
CA ALA A 23 33.34 -6.71 7.31
C ALA A 23 32.19 -5.70 7.55
N LEU A 24 31.11 -5.77 6.78
CA LEU A 24 29.89 -4.96 7.01
C LEU A 24 29.17 -5.31 8.34
N ASP A 25 29.39 -6.51 8.89
CA ASP A 25 28.75 -6.99 10.11
C ASP A 25 29.38 -6.41 11.40
N THR A 26 30.44 -5.60 11.27
CA THR A 26 31.12 -4.93 12.38
C THR A 26 30.24 -3.89 13.08
N ALA A 27 30.42 -3.71 14.38
CA ALA A 27 29.80 -2.62 15.13
C ALA A 27 30.43 -1.23 14.84
N CYS A 28 31.57 -1.17 14.14
CA CYS A 28 32.35 0.06 13.93
C CYS A 28 31.91 0.82 12.67
N PRO A 29 31.28 2.02 12.76
CA PRO A 29 30.73 2.72 11.60
C PRO A 29 31.79 3.16 10.58
N SER A 30 33.02 3.46 11.02
CA SER A 30 34.12 3.84 10.12
C SER A 30 34.59 2.69 9.23
N VAL A 31 34.59 1.45 9.74
CA VAL A 31 34.90 0.25 8.94
C VAL A 31 33.76 -0.01 7.96
N LYS A 32 32.49 0.11 8.38
CA LYS A 32 31.36 0.02 7.44
C LYS A 32 31.45 1.08 6.34
N LYS A 33 31.76 2.34 6.68
CA LYS A 33 31.96 3.44 5.72
C LYS A 33 33.00 3.05 4.67
N GLN A 34 34.19 2.60 5.07
CA GLN A 34 35.25 2.18 4.15
C GLN A 34 34.84 1.01 3.23
N VAL A 35 34.11 0.03 3.75
CA VAL A 35 33.62 -1.09 2.92
C VAL A 35 32.56 -0.62 1.93
N VAL A 36 31.64 0.27 2.34
CA VAL A 36 30.63 0.87 1.45
C VAL A 36 31.30 1.74 0.38
N GLU A 37 32.30 2.55 0.71
CA GLU A 37 33.09 3.35 -0.25
C GLU A 37 33.83 2.46 -1.27
N LEU A 38 34.38 1.32 -0.82
CA LEU A 38 35.00 0.34 -1.72
C LEU A 38 33.98 -0.31 -2.66
N LEU A 39 32.77 -0.62 -2.17
CA LEU A 39 31.68 -1.15 -3.00
C LEU A 39 31.19 -0.10 -4.02
N SER A 40 31.13 1.18 -3.64
CA SER A 40 30.87 2.30 -4.57
C SER A 40 31.93 2.38 -5.67
N ALA A 41 33.21 2.28 -5.30
CA ALA A 41 34.32 2.29 -6.25
C ALA A 41 34.25 1.10 -7.22
N LEU A 42 33.91 -0.10 -6.73
CA LEU A 42 33.71 -1.29 -7.57
C LEU A 42 32.55 -1.12 -8.57
N CYS A 43 31.44 -0.51 -8.14
CA CYS A 43 30.30 -0.23 -9.03
C CYS A 43 30.68 0.68 -10.20
N VAL A 44 31.46 1.74 -9.93
CA VAL A 44 31.88 2.72 -10.96
C VAL A 44 33.03 2.18 -11.81
N TYR A 45 33.85 1.27 -11.27
CA TYR A 45 35.04 0.77 -11.96
C TYR A 45 34.73 -0.12 -13.17
N SER A 46 33.85 -1.11 -13.00
CA SER A 46 33.46 -2.02 -14.08
C SER A 46 32.12 -2.70 -13.81
N GLN A 47 31.50 -3.23 -14.87
CA GLN A 47 30.26 -3.99 -14.74
C GLN A 47 30.44 -5.27 -13.88
N ASP A 48 31.62 -5.90 -13.94
CA ASP A 48 31.95 -7.03 -13.07
C ASP A 48 32.18 -6.59 -11.61
N GLY A 49 32.78 -5.42 -11.39
CA GLY A 49 32.90 -4.80 -10.06
C GLY A 49 31.52 -4.49 -9.44
N ARG A 50 30.60 -3.95 -10.24
CA ARG A 50 29.19 -3.79 -9.85
C ARG A 50 28.53 -5.13 -9.52
N GLN A 51 28.81 -6.19 -10.28
CA GLN A 51 28.31 -7.53 -9.96
C GLN A 51 28.90 -8.03 -8.63
N ARG A 52 30.19 -7.82 -8.35
CA ARG A 52 30.80 -8.15 -7.03
C ARG A 52 30.16 -7.36 -5.89
N ALA A 53 29.74 -6.12 -6.11
CA ALA A 53 29.01 -5.35 -5.11
C ALA A 53 27.63 -5.98 -4.83
N ILE A 54 26.90 -6.40 -5.87
CA ILE A 54 25.63 -7.13 -5.74
C ILE A 54 25.83 -8.49 -5.05
N ASP A 55 26.86 -9.25 -5.42
CA ASP A 55 27.20 -10.54 -4.80
C ASP A 55 27.55 -10.37 -3.31
N THR A 56 28.21 -9.28 -2.95
CA THR A 56 28.49 -8.90 -1.55
C THR A 56 27.18 -8.62 -0.79
N LEU A 57 26.23 -7.91 -1.38
CA LEU A 57 24.91 -7.69 -0.77
C LEU A 57 24.12 -9.00 -0.63
N HIS A 58 24.17 -9.92 -1.59
CA HIS A 58 23.57 -11.26 -1.46
C HIS A 58 24.23 -12.09 -0.34
N ALA A 59 25.55 -12.01 -0.18
CA ALA A 59 26.24 -12.66 0.93
C ALA A 59 25.86 -12.05 2.29
N TYR A 60 25.74 -10.72 2.37
CA TYR A 60 25.34 -10.02 3.59
C TYR A 60 23.86 -10.27 3.94
N GLN A 61 22.98 -10.34 2.95
CA GLN A 61 21.57 -10.74 3.06
C GLN A 61 21.43 -12.10 3.74
N LYS A 62 22.13 -13.11 3.23
CA LYS A 62 22.12 -14.47 3.80
C LYS A 62 22.60 -14.50 5.25
N ARG A 63 23.58 -13.65 5.61
CA ARG A 63 24.07 -13.52 7.00
C ARG A 63 23.06 -12.86 7.93
N LYS A 64 22.35 -11.81 7.47
CA LYS A 64 21.32 -11.12 8.25
C LYS A 64 19.97 -11.85 8.29
N ASN A 65 19.83 -12.96 7.56
CA ASN A 65 18.57 -13.67 7.33
C ASN A 65 17.48 -12.76 6.75
N GLU A 66 17.90 -11.87 5.84
CA GLU A 66 17.03 -10.86 5.24
C GLU A 66 16.35 -11.35 3.96
N ARG A 67 15.11 -10.90 3.70
CA ARG A 67 14.40 -11.33 2.48
C ARG A 67 14.91 -10.62 1.23
N TYR A 68 15.23 -9.33 1.33
CA TYR A 68 15.62 -8.49 0.21
C TYR A 68 17.05 -7.98 0.38
N ARG A 69 17.90 -8.23 -0.62
CA ARG A 69 19.34 -7.87 -0.62
C ARG A 69 19.61 -6.38 -0.36
N LEU A 70 18.76 -5.49 -0.90
CA LEU A 70 18.91 -4.04 -0.78
C LEU A 70 18.37 -3.51 0.55
N ARG A 71 17.52 -4.28 1.27
CA ARG A 71 16.90 -3.82 2.52
C ARG A 71 17.94 -3.45 3.57
N ILE A 72 19.04 -4.20 3.64
CA ILE A 72 20.11 -3.95 4.60
C ILE A 72 20.76 -2.57 4.37
N VAL A 73 20.92 -2.14 3.12
CA VAL A 73 21.47 -0.81 2.80
C VAL A 73 20.52 0.30 3.25
N VAL A 74 19.21 0.09 3.07
CA VAL A 74 18.17 1.04 3.50
C VAL A 74 18.07 1.10 5.04
N GLU A 75 18.15 -0.05 5.71
CA GLU A 75 18.15 -0.13 7.18
C GLU A 75 19.41 0.48 7.80
N GLU A 76 20.59 0.26 7.22
CA GLU A 76 21.82 0.95 7.65
C GLU A 76 21.70 2.47 7.44
N LEU A 77 21.12 2.94 6.32
CA LEU A 77 20.92 4.37 6.05
C LEU A 77 19.93 5.01 7.04
N GLN A 78 18.86 4.30 7.40
CA GLN A 78 17.87 4.74 8.38
C GLN A 78 18.46 4.81 9.80
N ASN A 79 19.26 3.82 10.19
CA ASN A 79 19.81 3.71 11.55
C ASN A 79 21.13 4.45 11.76
N ALA A 80 21.86 4.79 10.69
CA ALA A 80 23.08 5.58 10.77
C ALA A 80 22.82 6.94 11.44
N THR A 81 23.67 7.33 12.39
CA THR A 81 23.62 8.63 13.07
C THR A 81 24.65 9.64 12.55
N ALA A 82 25.80 9.15 12.06
CA ALA A 82 26.86 9.98 11.50
C ALA A 82 26.54 10.41 10.06
N GLU A 83 26.60 11.72 9.77
CA GLU A 83 26.30 12.27 8.46
C GLU A 83 27.25 11.75 7.37
N ASP A 84 28.55 11.70 7.64
CA ASP A 84 29.57 11.03 6.81
C ASP A 84 29.19 9.63 6.31
N TYR A 85 28.59 8.82 7.19
CA TYR A 85 28.22 7.44 6.85
C TYR A 85 26.91 7.39 6.05
N ARG A 86 25.96 8.28 6.35
CA ARG A 86 24.75 8.48 5.54
C ARG A 86 25.11 8.92 4.11
N THR A 87 26.05 9.85 3.96
CA THR A 87 26.56 10.31 2.66
C THR A 87 27.20 9.15 1.89
N ALA A 88 28.05 8.34 2.54
CA ALA A 88 28.67 7.17 1.89
C ALA A 88 27.63 6.12 1.45
N LEU A 89 26.61 5.85 2.27
CA LEU A 89 25.53 4.92 1.94
C LEU A 89 24.65 5.44 0.78
N LEU A 90 24.31 6.72 0.76
CA LEU A 90 23.55 7.32 -0.35
C LEU A 90 24.39 7.37 -1.64
N ALA A 91 25.68 7.69 -1.53
CA ALA A 91 26.62 7.59 -2.66
C ALA A 91 26.70 6.16 -3.21
N PHE A 92 26.67 5.13 -2.36
CA PHE A 92 26.63 3.74 -2.81
C PHE A 92 25.35 3.36 -3.55
N ILE A 93 24.19 3.83 -3.06
CA ILE A 93 22.90 3.69 -3.77
C ILE A 93 23.00 4.35 -5.15
N ASN A 94 23.50 5.58 -5.22
CA ASN A 94 23.71 6.30 -6.48
C ASN A 94 24.67 5.55 -7.42
N CYS A 95 25.80 5.05 -6.92
CA CYS A 95 26.75 4.25 -7.70
C CYS A 95 26.12 2.94 -8.23
N LEU A 96 25.28 2.25 -7.44
CA LEU A 96 24.57 1.04 -7.89
C LEU A 96 23.55 1.32 -9.00
N VAL A 97 22.83 2.45 -8.90
CA VAL A 97 21.80 2.87 -9.87
C VAL A 97 22.46 3.42 -11.14
N ILE A 98 23.31 4.45 -11.04
CA ILE A 98 23.93 5.15 -12.17
C ILE A 98 24.80 4.22 -13.01
N SER A 99 25.53 3.30 -12.38
CA SER A 99 26.35 2.30 -13.08
C SER A 99 25.52 1.16 -13.71
N THR A 100 24.20 1.37 -13.89
CA THR A 100 23.30 0.49 -14.64
C THR A 100 23.09 1.07 -16.05
N PRO A 101 23.73 0.54 -17.11
CA PRO A 101 23.63 1.13 -18.44
C PRO A 101 22.23 1.00 -19.05
N VAL A 102 21.57 -0.15 -18.84
CA VAL A 102 20.22 -0.43 -19.34
C VAL A 102 19.19 0.36 -18.54
N LEU A 103 18.46 1.27 -19.19
CA LEU A 103 17.43 2.13 -18.56
C LEU A 103 16.39 1.31 -17.77
N LYS A 104 15.87 0.22 -18.36
CA LYS A 104 14.85 -0.62 -17.72
C LYS A 104 15.34 -1.26 -16.42
N ASP A 105 16.57 -1.77 -16.40
CA ASP A 105 17.21 -2.34 -15.20
C ASP A 105 17.54 -1.26 -14.17
N ARG A 106 17.91 -0.04 -14.63
CA ARG A 106 18.19 1.12 -13.77
C ARG A 106 16.94 1.60 -13.04
N ILE A 107 15.81 1.65 -13.75
CA ILE A 107 14.48 1.92 -13.16
C ILE A 107 14.10 0.79 -12.20
N ARG A 108 14.30 -0.49 -12.57
CA ARG A 108 13.97 -1.64 -11.70
C ARG A 108 14.74 -1.60 -10.37
N ILE A 109 16.06 -1.38 -10.39
CA ILE A 109 16.87 -1.32 -9.15
C ILE A 109 16.54 -0.07 -8.30
N ARG A 110 16.23 1.08 -8.93
CA ARG A 110 15.72 2.26 -8.20
C ARG A 110 14.38 1.95 -7.52
N ASN A 111 13.46 1.30 -8.23
CA ASN A 111 12.14 0.96 -7.72
C ASN A 111 12.20 -0.12 -6.62
N GLU A 112 13.16 -1.04 -6.66
CA GLU A 112 13.48 -1.97 -5.57
C GLU A 112 13.80 -1.19 -4.28
N PHE A 113 14.67 -0.17 -4.34
CA PHE A 113 14.94 0.71 -3.20
C PHE A 113 13.72 1.55 -2.76
N ILE A 114 12.93 2.09 -3.69
CA ILE A 114 11.73 2.89 -3.37
C ILE A 114 10.68 2.02 -2.65
N GLY A 115 10.45 0.79 -3.13
CA GLY A 115 9.56 -0.20 -2.50
C GLY A 115 9.96 -0.51 -1.06
N LEU A 116 11.27 -0.58 -0.80
CA LEU A 116 11.89 -0.73 0.53
C LEU A 116 11.84 0.55 1.40
N LYS A 117 11.04 1.56 1.02
CA LYS A 117 10.82 2.82 1.75
C LYS A 117 12.02 3.78 1.79
N LEU A 118 12.83 3.80 0.73
CA LEU A 118 13.91 4.79 0.60
C LEU A 118 13.37 6.24 0.58
N LEU A 119 12.28 6.56 -0.15
CA LEU A 119 11.83 7.95 -0.33
C LEU A 119 11.50 8.69 0.98
N PRO A 120 10.76 8.11 1.97
CA PRO A 120 10.60 8.71 3.29
C PRO A 120 11.92 9.01 4.00
N ILE A 121 12.92 8.13 3.88
CA ILE A 121 14.25 8.34 4.49
C ILE A 121 14.96 9.51 3.82
N LEU A 122 14.93 9.61 2.48
CA LEU A 122 15.50 10.76 1.76
C LEU A 122 14.81 12.08 2.15
N ASN A 123 13.50 12.09 2.38
CA ASN A 123 12.77 13.27 2.87
C ASN A 123 13.22 13.74 4.26
N GLU A 124 13.55 12.83 5.17
CA GLU A 124 14.15 13.20 6.46
C GLU A 124 15.59 13.67 6.29
N LEU A 125 16.39 13.03 5.43
CA LEU A 125 17.77 13.43 5.15
C LEU A 125 17.89 14.82 4.50
N ARG A 126 16.89 15.25 3.70
CA ARG A 126 16.81 16.61 3.14
C ARG A 126 16.79 17.73 4.21
N LYS A 127 16.45 17.42 5.47
CA LYS A 127 16.49 18.36 6.60
C LYS A 127 17.90 18.58 7.15
N SER A 128 18.89 17.77 6.75
CA SER A 128 20.30 17.97 7.11
C SER A 128 20.90 19.19 6.39
N HIS A 129 21.91 19.77 7.03
CA HIS A 129 22.71 20.88 6.53
C HIS A 129 24.04 20.43 5.92
N ALA A 130 24.32 19.11 5.87
CA ALA A 130 25.54 18.56 5.30
C ALA A 130 25.58 18.78 3.76
N PRO A 131 26.62 19.46 3.22
CA PRO A 131 26.68 19.81 1.81
C PRO A 131 26.83 18.56 0.92
N ASP A 132 27.72 17.63 1.29
CA ASP A 132 27.98 16.43 0.49
C ASP A 132 26.77 15.49 0.44
N LEU A 133 26.00 15.41 1.53
CA LEU A 133 24.75 14.65 1.57
C LEU A 133 23.70 15.27 0.64
N ARG A 134 23.63 16.61 0.57
CA ARG A 134 22.75 17.33 -0.35
C ARG A 134 23.12 17.09 -1.80
N VAL A 135 24.41 17.09 -2.14
CA VAL A 135 24.89 16.71 -3.48
C VAL A 135 24.45 15.28 -3.84
N GLN A 136 24.52 14.33 -2.91
CA GLN A 136 24.05 12.96 -3.17
C GLN A 136 22.52 12.84 -3.29
N LEU A 137 21.75 13.68 -2.61
CA LEU A 137 20.30 13.79 -2.78
C LEU A 137 19.95 14.37 -4.16
N ASP A 138 20.59 15.49 -4.54
CA ASP A 138 20.45 16.13 -5.86
C ASP A 138 20.77 15.10 -6.97
N VAL A 139 21.86 14.34 -6.86
CA VAL A 139 22.25 13.29 -7.84
C VAL A 139 21.19 12.17 -7.96
N PHE A 140 20.55 11.77 -6.86
CA PHE A 140 19.50 10.75 -6.89
C PHE A 140 18.25 11.26 -7.63
N ASP A 141 17.83 12.49 -7.33
CA ASP A 141 16.66 13.11 -7.95
C ASP A 141 16.92 13.44 -9.43
N ASP A 142 18.06 14.02 -9.77
CA ASP A 142 18.46 14.36 -11.14
C ASP A 142 18.49 13.12 -12.05
N GLN A 143 19.06 12.00 -11.57
CA GLN A 143 19.09 10.75 -12.34
C GLN A 143 17.71 10.09 -12.45
N ARG A 144 16.82 10.31 -11.48
CA ARG A 144 15.44 9.83 -11.51
C ARG A 144 14.61 10.61 -12.53
N GLU A 145 14.65 11.93 -12.47
CA GLU A 145 14.03 12.84 -13.44
C GLU A 145 14.49 12.52 -14.88
N THR A 146 15.80 12.38 -15.09
CA THR A 146 16.38 11.97 -16.40
C THR A 146 15.84 10.62 -16.89
N ASP A 147 15.68 9.64 -15.99
CA ASP A 147 15.16 8.31 -16.37
C ASP A 147 13.65 8.33 -16.64
N GLU A 148 12.90 9.17 -15.94
CA GLU A 148 11.46 9.39 -16.15
C GLU A 148 11.23 10.08 -17.51
N GLU A 149 12.00 11.11 -17.85
CA GLU A 149 12.00 11.76 -19.18
C GLU A 149 12.29 10.73 -20.31
N LEU A 150 13.31 9.89 -20.14
CA LEU A 150 13.66 8.84 -21.10
C LEU A 150 12.65 7.68 -21.15
N SER A 151 11.85 7.50 -20.11
CA SER A 151 10.78 6.48 -20.05
C SER A 151 9.45 6.97 -20.63
N ASN A 152 9.28 8.29 -20.81
CA ASN A 152 8.04 8.93 -21.26
C ASN A 152 7.79 8.81 -22.78
N HIS A 153 7.92 7.60 -23.31
CA HIS A 153 7.36 7.18 -24.60
C HIS A 153 5.92 6.65 -24.48
N GLY A 154 5.22 6.99 -23.39
CA GLY A 154 3.80 6.68 -23.20
C GLY A 154 2.86 7.60 -23.98
N PRO A 155 1.55 7.31 -24.02
CA PRO A 155 0.57 8.24 -24.55
C PRO A 155 0.56 9.54 -23.73
N PRO A 156 0.41 10.72 -24.37
CA PRO A 156 0.51 12.00 -23.68
C PRO A 156 -0.55 12.14 -22.59
N GLY A 157 -0.12 12.47 -21.37
CA GLY A 157 -1.00 12.70 -20.21
C GLY A 157 -1.13 11.52 -19.24
N ILE A 158 -0.39 10.42 -19.42
CA ILE A 158 -0.33 9.30 -18.46
C ILE A 158 1.07 9.20 -17.88
N ASP A 159 1.18 9.30 -16.55
CA ASP A 159 2.42 8.98 -15.85
C ASP A 159 2.65 7.45 -15.81
N LEU A 160 3.59 6.96 -16.62
CA LEU A 160 3.95 5.55 -16.66
C LEU A 160 4.65 5.04 -15.39
N SER A 161 5.09 5.92 -14.49
CA SER A 161 5.62 5.57 -13.17
C SER A 161 4.52 5.40 -12.12
N SER A 162 3.35 6.02 -12.32
CA SER A 162 2.19 5.86 -11.45
C SER A 162 1.39 4.61 -11.81
N HIS A 163 1.51 3.59 -10.94
CA HIS A 163 0.65 2.40 -10.96
C HIS A 163 -0.86 2.70 -10.98
N VAL A 164 -1.30 3.85 -10.46
CA VAL A 164 -2.71 4.26 -10.45
C VAL A 164 -3.12 4.84 -11.81
N ASP A 165 -2.28 5.67 -12.41
CA ASP A 165 -2.54 6.29 -13.71
C ASP A 165 -2.50 5.24 -14.82
N VAL A 166 -1.51 4.33 -14.77
CA VAL A 166 -1.43 3.16 -15.67
C VAL A 166 -2.65 2.25 -15.50
N PHE A 167 -3.12 2.03 -14.27
CA PHE A 167 -4.34 1.26 -14.03
C PHE A 167 -5.57 1.92 -14.66
N TYR A 168 -5.79 3.23 -14.42
CA TYR A 168 -6.94 3.94 -14.99
C TYR A 168 -6.86 4.08 -16.51
N ALA A 169 -5.66 4.24 -17.07
CA ALA A 169 -5.45 4.24 -18.51
C ALA A 169 -5.80 2.89 -19.16
N ILE A 170 -5.36 1.78 -18.57
CA ILE A 170 -5.71 0.43 -19.05
C ILE A 170 -7.21 0.18 -18.88
N PHE A 171 -7.78 0.52 -17.71
CA PHE A 171 -9.21 0.35 -17.45
C PHE A 171 -10.07 1.16 -18.43
N GLY A 172 -9.73 2.43 -18.69
CA GLY A 172 -10.42 3.28 -19.66
C GLY A 172 -10.30 2.81 -21.12
N GLN A 173 -9.25 2.06 -21.47
CA GLN A 173 -9.11 1.46 -22.80
C GLN A 173 -9.97 0.21 -23.01
N ILE A 174 -10.35 -0.49 -21.94
CA ILE A 174 -11.05 -1.79 -22.00
C ILE A 174 -12.46 -1.77 -21.39
N ALA A 175 -12.86 -0.69 -20.73
CA ALA A 175 -14.22 -0.53 -20.21
C ALA A 175 -15.25 -0.72 -21.34
N ASP A 176 -16.37 -1.37 -21.01
CA ASP A 176 -17.42 -1.73 -21.98
C ASP A 176 -16.96 -2.68 -23.11
N THR A 177 -15.80 -3.34 -22.98
CA THR A 177 -15.30 -4.35 -23.92
C THR A 177 -15.22 -5.75 -23.30
N PRO A 178 -15.28 -6.84 -24.09
CA PRO A 178 -15.09 -8.21 -23.59
C PRO A 178 -13.75 -8.46 -22.85
N GLN A 179 -12.77 -7.57 -23.01
CA GLN A 179 -11.44 -7.61 -22.39
C GLN A 179 -11.47 -7.20 -20.90
N GLU A 180 -12.54 -6.55 -20.43
CA GLU A 180 -12.72 -6.18 -19.03
C GLU A 180 -12.76 -7.41 -18.09
N ILE A 181 -13.41 -8.51 -18.52
CA ILE A 181 -13.54 -9.74 -17.73
C ILE A 181 -12.18 -10.45 -17.55
N PRO A 182 -11.37 -10.70 -18.61
CA PRO A 182 -9.99 -11.15 -18.47
C PRO A 182 -9.13 -10.25 -17.57
N PHE A 183 -9.24 -8.92 -17.68
CA PHE A 183 -8.47 -7.99 -16.85
C PHE A 183 -8.85 -8.08 -15.38
N LEU A 184 -10.15 -8.07 -15.05
CA LEU A 184 -10.63 -8.29 -13.68
C LEU A 184 -10.14 -9.65 -13.14
N SER A 185 -10.15 -10.70 -13.97
CA SER A 185 -9.62 -12.00 -13.57
C SER A 185 -8.12 -11.94 -13.27
N ILE A 186 -7.31 -11.27 -14.08
CA ILE A 186 -5.87 -11.08 -13.83
C ILE A 186 -5.67 -10.36 -12.48
N LEU A 187 -6.37 -9.24 -12.25
CA LEU A 187 -6.30 -8.50 -10.98
C LEU A 187 -6.69 -9.36 -9.78
N GLN A 188 -7.73 -10.19 -9.88
CA GLN A 188 -8.15 -11.11 -8.82
C GLN A 188 -7.11 -12.19 -8.52
N HIS A 189 -6.34 -12.64 -9.51
CA HIS A 189 -5.23 -13.58 -9.28
C HIS A 189 -4.02 -12.89 -8.65
N LEU A 190 -3.65 -11.70 -9.13
CA LEU A 190 -2.57 -10.89 -8.58
C LEU A 190 -2.84 -10.48 -7.12
N LEU A 191 -4.09 -10.15 -6.78
CA LEU A 191 -4.53 -9.83 -5.41
C LEU A 191 -4.37 -11.01 -4.42
N ARG A 192 -4.25 -12.26 -4.89
CA ARG A 192 -4.03 -13.43 -4.04
C ARG A 192 -2.56 -13.65 -3.68
N LEU A 193 -1.62 -12.93 -4.30
CA LEU A 193 -0.20 -13.02 -4.00
C LEU A 193 0.10 -12.24 -2.72
N ASP A 194 0.26 -12.92 -1.58
CA ASP A 194 0.60 -12.27 -0.31
C ASP A 194 2.02 -11.66 -0.43
N PRO A 195 2.20 -10.33 -0.27
CA PRO A 195 3.52 -9.71 -0.27
C PRO A 195 4.46 -10.23 0.82
N LYS A 196 3.96 -10.96 1.83
CA LYS A 196 4.78 -11.56 2.91
C LYS A 196 5.35 -12.94 2.57
N ASP A 197 4.85 -13.62 1.54
CA ASP A 197 5.37 -14.90 1.07
C ASP A 197 6.48 -14.70 0.02
N ALA A 198 7.63 -15.34 0.21
CA ALA A 198 8.75 -15.30 -0.74
C ALA A 198 8.43 -16.02 -2.06
N ALA A 199 7.49 -16.98 -2.07
CA ALA A 199 7.00 -17.56 -3.32
C ALA A 199 6.25 -16.54 -4.19
N SER A 200 5.65 -15.51 -3.58
CA SER A 200 5.01 -14.41 -4.32
C SER A 200 6.02 -13.58 -5.10
N ASP A 201 7.25 -13.37 -4.61
CA ASP A 201 8.28 -12.60 -5.36
C ASP A 201 8.55 -13.29 -6.72
N LEU A 202 8.73 -14.61 -6.72
CA LEU A 202 8.93 -15.40 -7.94
C LEU A 202 7.68 -15.39 -8.84
N ALA A 203 6.49 -15.40 -8.26
CA ALA A 203 5.23 -15.29 -9.02
C ALA A 203 5.09 -13.93 -9.71
N TRP A 204 5.47 -12.83 -9.04
CA TRP A 204 5.46 -11.48 -9.61
C TRP A 204 6.50 -11.32 -10.74
N ASP A 205 7.75 -11.76 -10.54
CA ASP A 205 8.79 -11.76 -11.58
C ASP A 205 8.38 -12.61 -12.81
N THR A 206 7.72 -13.75 -12.57
CA THR A 206 7.18 -14.61 -13.64
C THR A 206 6.02 -13.92 -14.36
N ALA A 207 5.11 -13.25 -13.65
CA ALA A 207 4.01 -12.50 -14.23
C ALA A 207 4.50 -11.32 -15.09
N GLU A 208 5.47 -10.53 -14.61
CA GLU A 208 6.11 -9.45 -15.39
C GLU A 208 6.70 -10.02 -16.69
N THR A 209 7.46 -11.11 -16.60
CA THR A 209 8.09 -11.76 -17.75
C THR A 209 7.06 -12.27 -18.76
N LEU A 210 5.97 -12.87 -18.29
CA LEU A 210 4.90 -13.38 -19.16
C LEU A 210 4.11 -12.24 -19.82
N VAL A 211 3.78 -11.17 -19.08
CA VAL A 211 3.10 -9.98 -19.63
C VAL A 211 3.98 -9.31 -20.69
N HIS A 212 5.28 -9.12 -20.42
CA HIS A 212 6.20 -8.53 -21.40
C HIS A 212 6.34 -9.38 -22.67
N ARG A 213 6.37 -10.71 -22.54
CA ARG A 213 6.35 -11.60 -23.71
C ARG A 213 5.00 -11.55 -24.43
N ALA A 214 3.89 -11.42 -23.72
CA ALA A 214 2.56 -11.28 -24.30
C ALA A 214 2.40 -10.01 -25.15
N THR A 215 3.04 -8.89 -24.76
CA THR A 215 3.04 -7.65 -25.57
C THR A 215 3.88 -7.74 -26.86
N LEU A 216 4.68 -8.80 -27.02
CA LEU A 216 5.53 -9.05 -28.20
C LEU A 216 4.94 -10.14 -29.12
N LEU A 217 3.70 -10.57 -28.89
CA LEU A 217 3.04 -11.60 -29.69
C LEU A 217 2.45 -11.02 -30.97
N GLU A 218 3.07 -11.31 -32.11
CA GLU A 218 2.54 -10.98 -33.43
C GLU A 218 1.52 -12.03 -33.92
N ASN A 219 1.75 -13.31 -33.61
CA ASN A 219 0.99 -14.43 -34.18
C ASN A 219 0.41 -15.40 -33.13
N ARG A 220 -0.68 -16.06 -33.52
CA ARG A 220 -1.40 -17.05 -32.67
C ARG A 220 -0.53 -18.24 -32.26
N GLU A 221 0.47 -18.62 -33.06
CA GLU A 221 1.41 -19.68 -32.69
C GLU A 221 2.30 -19.29 -31.50
N ASP A 222 2.74 -18.03 -31.43
CA ASP A 222 3.62 -17.56 -30.37
C ASP A 222 2.91 -17.50 -29.02
N ALA A 223 1.61 -17.19 -29.01
CA ALA A 223 0.74 -17.35 -27.84
C ALA A 223 0.72 -18.81 -27.35
N THR A 224 0.67 -19.80 -28.27
CA THR A 224 0.72 -21.22 -27.87
C THR A 224 2.10 -21.66 -27.39
N LYS A 225 3.20 -21.02 -27.83
CA LYS A 225 4.55 -21.25 -27.31
C LYS A 225 4.68 -20.71 -25.89
N LEU A 226 4.10 -19.53 -25.60
CA LEU A 226 4.12 -18.90 -24.28
C LEU A 226 3.37 -19.71 -23.22
N LEU A 227 2.32 -20.44 -23.61
CA LEU A 227 1.46 -21.24 -22.72
C LEU A 227 1.98 -22.68 -22.45
N ARG A 228 3.11 -23.11 -23.04
CA ARG A 228 3.65 -24.46 -22.84
C ARG A 228 4.47 -24.55 -21.55
N SER A 229 4.12 -25.52 -20.70
CA SER A 229 4.91 -25.88 -19.52
C SER A 229 6.30 -26.45 -19.89
N PRO A 230 7.35 -26.30 -19.06
CA PRO A 230 8.71 -26.78 -19.38
C PRO A 230 8.91 -28.31 -19.45
N SER A 231 7.84 -29.11 -19.34
CA SER A 231 7.86 -30.58 -19.27
C SER A 231 8.11 -31.31 -20.60
N LEU A 232 8.39 -30.59 -21.69
CA LEU A 232 8.78 -31.15 -23.00
C LEU A 232 10.18 -30.73 -23.47
N GLN A 233 11.04 -30.23 -22.58
CA GLN A 233 12.46 -29.97 -22.84
C GLN A 233 13.42 -30.81 -21.98
N THR A 234 13.07 -32.07 -21.72
CA THR A 234 14.04 -33.06 -21.22
C THR A 234 14.89 -33.59 -22.39
N ASN A 235 15.81 -32.76 -22.90
CA ASN A 235 17.08 -33.15 -23.54
C ASN A 235 17.83 -31.92 -24.08
N LEU A 236 18.40 -31.10 -23.18
CA LEU A 236 19.79 -30.64 -23.23
C LEU A 236 20.07 -29.72 -22.02
N CYS A 237 20.54 -30.30 -20.91
CA CYS A 237 21.59 -29.77 -20.02
C CYS A 237 21.48 -30.43 -18.63
N CYS A 238 22.20 -31.53 -18.44
CA CYS A 238 22.57 -32.07 -17.13
C CYS A 238 23.87 -32.84 -17.33
N HIS A 239 25.02 -32.23 -17.03
CA HIS A 239 26.22 -32.91 -16.52
C HIS A 239 27.22 -31.89 -15.96
N CYS A 240 27.17 -31.69 -14.65
CA CYS A 240 28.28 -31.12 -13.89
C CYS A 240 28.93 -32.21 -13.06
N ARG A 241 30.08 -32.72 -13.52
CA ARG A 241 31.18 -33.29 -12.71
C ARG A 241 32.34 -33.62 -13.67
N GLY A 242 33.55 -33.22 -13.33
CA GLY A 242 34.72 -33.38 -14.20
C GLY A 242 35.85 -34.15 -13.55
N THR A 243 36.91 -34.36 -14.32
CA THR A 243 38.32 -34.45 -13.89
C THR A 243 39.23 -34.38 -15.12
N ASP A 244 40.39 -33.75 -14.95
CA ASP A 244 41.66 -33.90 -15.68
C ASP A 244 41.67 -34.12 -17.22
N GLN A 245 42.17 -33.13 -17.98
CA GLN A 245 43.54 -33.18 -18.54
C GLN A 245 44.02 -31.88 -19.21
N THR A 246 45.31 -31.86 -19.56
CA THR A 246 46.19 -30.69 -19.71
C THR A 246 46.48 -30.21 -21.15
N CYS A 247 47.14 -29.04 -21.24
CA CYS A 247 47.81 -28.43 -22.40
C CYS A 247 46.90 -27.68 -23.41
N GLY A 248 47.27 -26.51 -23.94
CA GLY A 248 48.48 -25.69 -23.74
C GLY A 248 48.32 -24.25 -24.27
N ALA A 249 49.25 -23.36 -23.93
CA ALA A 249 49.10 -21.91 -24.11
C ALA A 249 49.73 -21.34 -25.40
N SER A 250 49.18 -20.24 -25.97
CA SER A 250 49.90 -18.94 -26.10
C SER A 250 49.31 -17.88 -27.06
N ARG A 251 49.12 -16.67 -26.51
CA ARG A 251 49.56 -15.34 -27.01
C ARG A 251 48.93 -14.64 -28.25
N LYS A 252 48.20 -13.56 -27.93
CA LYS A 252 48.42 -12.12 -28.27
C LYS A 252 48.15 -11.54 -29.69
N ALA A 253 47.59 -10.31 -29.64
CA ALA A 253 47.82 -9.13 -30.50
C ALA A 253 47.22 -9.12 -31.93
N SER A 254 46.78 -8.00 -32.54
CA SER A 254 46.45 -6.62 -32.07
C SER A 254 45.81 -5.81 -33.24
N LEU A 255 45.02 -4.76 -32.92
CA LEU A 255 44.85 -3.49 -33.68
C LEU A 255 44.11 -3.41 -35.06
N SER A 256 43.03 -2.59 -35.06
CA SER A 256 42.81 -1.42 -35.95
C SER A 256 42.02 -1.46 -37.30
N VAL A 257 40.87 -0.74 -37.27
CA VAL A 257 40.48 0.41 -38.16
C VAL A 257 39.76 0.20 -39.54
N ASN A 258 38.52 0.73 -39.58
CA ASN A 258 37.72 1.37 -40.66
C ASN A 258 37.06 0.62 -41.85
N ASN A 259 35.73 0.86 -41.95
CA ASN A 259 34.85 1.11 -43.12
C ASN A 259 35.02 0.34 -44.44
N SER A 260 33.99 -0.43 -44.82
CA SER A 260 33.07 -0.10 -45.94
C SER A 260 31.95 -1.15 -46.13
N THR A 261 31.02 -0.89 -47.06
CA THR A 261 29.65 -1.44 -47.17
C THR A 261 29.49 -2.70 -48.03
N THR A 262 28.74 -3.71 -47.50
CA THR A 262 27.89 -4.72 -48.22
C THR A 262 28.55 -5.72 -49.21
N PRO A 263 27.93 -6.87 -49.56
CA PRO A 263 26.77 -7.59 -48.97
C PRO A 263 27.08 -9.05 -48.51
N LEU A 264 26.06 -9.76 -48.00
CA LEU A 264 26.13 -11.13 -47.42
C LEU A 264 26.38 -12.27 -48.45
N PRO A 265 27.08 -13.36 -48.06
CA PRO A 265 27.08 -14.65 -48.77
C PRO A 265 25.88 -15.56 -48.39
N PRO A 266 25.51 -16.56 -49.21
CA PRO A 266 24.28 -17.33 -49.04
C PRO A 266 24.36 -18.47 -48.01
N LEU A 267 23.21 -18.87 -47.44
CA LEU A 267 23.07 -20.05 -46.59
C LEU A 267 23.13 -21.37 -47.40
N PRO A 268 23.60 -22.48 -46.80
CA PRO A 268 23.51 -23.82 -47.37
C PRO A 268 22.06 -24.39 -47.33
N PRO A 269 21.71 -25.34 -48.21
CA PRO A 269 20.35 -25.87 -48.34
C PRO A 269 19.96 -26.89 -47.23
N PRO A 270 18.65 -27.05 -46.94
CA PRO A 270 18.15 -28.01 -45.96
C PRO A 270 18.16 -29.48 -46.47
N PRO A 271 18.22 -30.48 -45.57
CA PRO A 271 18.15 -31.89 -45.92
C PRO A 271 16.74 -32.35 -46.35
N PRO A 272 16.62 -33.45 -47.13
CA PRO A 272 15.36 -33.89 -47.73
C PRO A 272 14.42 -34.62 -46.75
N PRO A 273 13.10 -34.64 -47.03
CA PRO A 273 12.11 -35.32 -46.19
C PRO A 273 12.04 -36.85 -46.44
N PRO A 274 11.67 -37.66 -45.43
CA PRO A 274 11.39 -39.08 -45.62
C PRO A 274 10.00 -39.33 -46.25
N VAL A 275 9.93 -40.39 -47.06
CA VAL A 275 8.76 -40.83 -47.86
C VAL A 275 7.86 -41.76 -47.02
N PRO A 276 6.51 -41.72 -47.16
CA PRO A 276 5.59 -42.48 -46.31
C PRO A 276 5.48 -43.98 -46.69
N VAL A 277 5.13 -44.80 -45.71
CA VAL A 277 4.81 -46.25 -45.89
C VAL A 277 3.58 -46.60 -45.06
N ASP A 278 2.62 -47.27 -45.68
CA ASP A 278 1.39 -47.83 -45.12
C ASP A 278 0.79 -48.83 -46.16
N PRO A 279 -0.20 -49.70 -45.87
CA PRO A 279 -0.53 -50.45 -44.65
C PRO A 279 -0.49 -51.98 -44.88
N SER A 280 -0.54 -52.80 -43.81
CA SER A 280 -1.34 -54.06 -43.70
C SER A 280 -0.93 -54.96 -42.52
N GLY A 281 -1.85 -55.82 -42.03
CA GLY A 281 -1.47 -57.05 -41.30
C GLY A 281 -1.95 -57.24 -39.85
N THR A 282 -3.26 -57.46 -39.69
CA THR A 282 -3.89 -58.35 -38.68
C THR A 282 -3.04 -59.02 -37.57
N SER A 283 -3.39 -58.82 -36.30
CA SER A 283 -3.88 -59.88 -35.38
C SER A 283 -4.04 -59.40 -33.92
N SER A 284 -4.97 -60.02 -33.19
CA SER A 284 -5.20 -59.85 -31.74
C SER A 284 -4.67 -61.07 -30.96
N PRO A 285 -4.35 -60.99 -29.65
CA PRO A 285 -5.41 -61.15 -28.65
C PRO A 285 -5.25 -60.38 -27.30
N THR A 286 -6.40 -60.09 -26.70
CA THR A 286 -6.73 -59.87 -25.27
C THR A 286 -5.64 -59.82 -24.18
N GLN A 287 -5.69 -58.78 -23.32
CA GLN A 287 -6.06 -58.94 -21.90
C GLN A 287 -6.43 -57.59 -21.23
N ASN A 288 -7.25 -57.66 -20.16
CA ASN A 288 -7.91 -56.51 -19.52
C ASN A 288 -7.02 -55.70 -18.57
N ARG A 289 -7.23 -54.36 -18.51
CA ARG A 289 -7.48 -53.63 -17.26
C ARG A 289 -8.15 -52.27 -17.50
N VAL A 290 -8.91 -51.83 -16.49
CA VAL A 290 -9.96 -50.79 -16.60
C VAL A 290 -9.47 -49.41 -16.18
N LEU A 291 -9.90 -48.36 -16.89
CA LEU A 291 -9.82 -46.95 -16.49
C LEU A 291 -11.24 -46.36 -16.33
N PRO A 292 -11.53 -45.55 -15.29
CA PRO A 292 -12.79 -44.84 -15.15
C PRO A 292 -12.79 -43.47 -15.88
N PRO A 293 -13.88 -43.07 -16.56
CA PRO A 293 -14.02 -41.77 -17.26
C PRO A 293 -14.67 -40.66 -16.39
N PRO A 294 -14.59 -39.38 -16.82
CA PRO A 294 -15.15 -38.22 -16.10
C PRO A 294 -16.65 -37.92 -16.43
N PRO A 295 -17.36 -37.14 -15.58
CA PRO A 295 -18.76 -36.77 -15.79
C PRO A 295 -18.97 -35.52 -16.68
N PRO A 296 -19.99 -35.48 -17.57
CA PRO A 296 -20.36 -34.32 -18.38
C PRO A 296 -21.53 -33.48 -17.81
N PRO A 297 -21.78 -32.25 -18.32
CA PRO A 297 -22.86 -31.36 -17.88
C PRO A 297 -24.19 -31.54 -18.67
N PRO A 298 -25.35 -31.06 -18.16
CA PRO A 298 -26.63 -31.09 -18.87
C PRO A 298 -26.94 -29.81 -19.67
N LEU A 299 -27.67 -29.97 -20.78
CA LEU A 299 -28.17 -28.90 -21.68
C LEU A 299 -29.71 -28.92 -21.81
N LEU A 300 -30.28 -27.81 -22.31
CA LEU A 300 -31.72 -27.48 -22.36
C LEU A 300 -32.44 -27.87 -23.67
N THR A 301 -33.73 -28.26 -23.57
CA THR A 301 -34.86 -28.17 -24.55
C THR A 301 -36.18 -28.55 -23.83
N GLY A 302 -37.41 -28.12 -24.20
CA GLY A 302 -37.86 -27.07 -25.14
C GLY A 302 -39.32 -27.27 -25.65
N ASN A 303 -40.18 -26.23 -25.54
CA ASN A 303 -41.54 -26.02 -26.16
C ASN A 303 -42.70 -26.97 -25.68
N ALA A 304 -43.98 -26.61 -25.39
CA ALA A 304 -44.99 -25.58 -25.76
C ALA A 304 -46.10 -26.15 -26.69
N THR A 305 -47.43 -25.85 -26.63
CA THR A 305 -48.33 -24.99 -25.79
C THR A 305 -49.84 -25.29 -26.10
N TYR A 306 -50.80 -24.95 -25.20
CA TYR A 306 -52.16 -24.31 -25.41
C TYR A 306 -53.40 -24.87 -24.64
N ALA A 307 -54.29 -23.95 -24.21
CA ALA A 307 -55.75 -24.05 -23.90
C ALA A 307 -56.23 -24.94 -22.71
N ASP A 308 -57.36 -24.70 -21.98
CA ASP A 308 -58.24 -23.53 -21.73
C ASP A 308 -59.14 -23.78 -20.47
N ALA A 309 -59.69 -22.70 -19.87
CA ALA A 309 -60.87 -22.55 -18.99
C ALA A 309 -61.28 -23.55 -17.84
N SER A 310 -61.25 -23.00 -16.61
CA SER A 310 -62.40 -22.88 -15.64
C SER A 310 -62.79 -23.98 -14.60
N MET A 311 -63.41 -23.48 -13.51
CA MET A 311 -64.30 -24.10 -12.49
C MET A 311 -63.75 -24.60 -11.13
N ASP A 312 -64.63 -24.50 -10.13
CA ASP A 312 -64.43 -24.40 -8.66
C ASP A 312 -64.74 -25.74 -7.89
N PRO A 313 -64.58 -25.82 -6.54
CA PRO A 313 -64.43 -27.09 -5.79
C PRO A 313 -65.72 -27.70 -5.19
N PRO A 314 -65.70 -28.99 -4.82
CA PRO A 314 -66.17 -29.46 -3.48
C PRO A 314 -65.47 -30.77 -3.00
N PRO A 315 -65.89 -31.53 -1.94
CA PRO A 315 -66.78 -31.23 -0.78
C PRO A 315 -66.19 -31.59 0.62
N ILE A 316 -66.98 -31.30 1.68
CA ILE A 316 -66.80 -31.71 3.09
C ILE A 316 -67.80 -32.85 3.46
N PRO A 317 -67.50 -33.77 4.40
CA PRO A 317 -68.50 -34.58 5.12
C PRO A 317 -68.73 -34.17 6.61
N PRO A 318 -69.89 -34.50 7.24
CA PRO A 318 -70.43 -33.77 8.41
C PRO A 318 -70.17 -34.41 9.80
N PRO A 319 -70.62 -33.77 10.92
CA PRO A 319 -70.12 -34.03 12.28
C PRO A 319 -71.07 -34.83 13.21
N LEU A 320 -70.56 -35.21 14.40
CA LEU A 320 -71.35 -35.49 15.60
C LEU A 320 -70.73 -34.85 16.86
N HIS A 321 -71.57 -34.68 17.89
CA HIS A 321 -71.41 -33.66 18.94
C HIS A 321 -70.49 -34.01 20.13
N ALA A 322 -70.04 -32.95 20.82
CA ALA A 322 -69.13 -32.99 21.97
C ALA A 322 -69.84 -33.06 23.34
N LEU A 323 -69.07 -33.36 24.40
CA LEU A 323 -69.06 -32.81 25.79
C LEU A 323 -68.04 -33.65 26.65
N PRO A 324 -67.56 -33.23 27.85
CA PRO A 324 -66.45 -32.28 27.97
C PRO A 324 -65.28 -32.69 28.91
N VAL A 325 -64.09 -32.15 28.62
CA VAL A 325 -62.98 -31.78 29.56
C VAL A 325 -62.41 -32.82 30.54
N THR A 326 -61.14 -33.20 30.31
CA THR A 326 -60.08 -33.24 31.33
C THR A 326 -58.78 -32.68 30.74
N ARG A 327 -58.02 -31.89 31.50
CA ARG A 327 -56.76 -31.26 31.04
C ARG A 327 -55.59 -32.26 31.12
N VAL A 328 -54.81 -32.33 30.04
CA VAL A 328 -53.47 -32.95 29.96
C VAL A 328 -52.55 -31.93 29.24
N PRO A 329 -51.24 -31.82 29.57
CA PRO A 329 -50.49 -30.59 29.34
C PRO A 329 -50.22 -30.20 27.89
N THR A 330 -50.05 -28.89 27.68
CA THR A 330 -49.60 -28.25 26.44
C THR A 330 -48.27 -28.82 25.96
N PRO A 331 -48.06 -29.07 24.64
CA PRO A 331 -46.73 -29.36 24.12
C PRO A 331 -45.79 -28.17 24.31
N GLU A 332 -44.52 -28.45 24.63
CA GLU A 332 -43.49 -27.45 24.89
C GLU A 332 -43.14 -26.62 23.64
N PRO A 333 -42.69 -25.34 23.82
CA PRO A 333 -42.24 -24.51 22.70
C PRO A 333 -40.97 -25.08 22.05
N PRO A 334 -40.72 -24.80 20.75
CA PRO A 334 -39.56 -25.32 20.04
C PRO A 334 -38.26 -24.84 20.70
N ASN A 335 -37.51 -25.80 21.23
CA ASN A 335 -36.31 -25.57 22.02
C ASN A 335 -35.13 -25.17 21.14
N ASN A 336 -34.96 -23.86 20.90
CA ASN A 336 -33.80 -23.27 20.23
C ASN A 336 -32.55 -23.30 21.13
N HIS A 337 -32.06 -24.51 21.45
CA HIS A 337 -30.68 -24.69 21.92
C HIS A 337 -29.71 -24.43 20.76
N ALA A 338 -29.39 -23.15 20.52
CA ALA A 338 -28.11 -22.81 19.94
C ALA A 338 -27.03 -23.37 20.89
N ARG A 339 -26.36 -24.47 20.48
CA ARG A 339 -25.28 -25.07 21.27
C ARG A 339 -24.27 -23.99 21.66
N LEU A 340 -24.19 -23.72 22.96
CA LEU A 340 -23.14 -22.90 23.52
C LEU A 340 -21.80 -23.63 23.33
N LEU A 341 -20.73 -22.87 23.12
CA LEU A 341 -19.38 -23.42 23.14
C LEU A 341 -18.96 -23.62 24.61
N PRO A 342 -18.07 -24.57 24.95
CA PRO A 342 -17.67 -24.85 26.33
C PRO A 342 -17.22 -23.60 27.11
N GLN A 343 -16.50 -22.68 26.46
CA GLN A 343 -16.07 -21.41 27.03
C GLN A 343 -17.21 -20.39 27.32
N GLN A 344 -18.46 -20.74 27.02
CA GLN A 344 -19.66 -19.95 27.32
C GLN A 344 -20.49 -20.53 28.47
N GLU A 345 -20.19 -21.75 28.94
CA GLU A 345 -20.97 -22.47 29.96
C GLU A 345 -20.53 -22.15 31.41
N ILE A 346 -20.07 -20.92 31.66
CA ILE A 346 -19.48 -20.49 32.94
C ILE A 346 -20.51 -20.30 34.08
N PRO A 347 -20.13 -20.52 35.35
CA PRO A 347 -21.01 -20.29 36.50
C PRO A 347 -21.25 -18.80 36.76
N THR A 348 -22.46 -18.45 37.21
CA THR A 348 -22.83 -17.07 37.56
C THR A 348 -22.22 -16.65 38.91
N PRO A 349 -21.46 -15.53 38.98
CA PRO A 349 -20.96 -14.97 40.26
C PRO A 349 -22.10 -14.54 41.20
N LYS A 350 -21.86 -14.58 42.51
CA LYS A 350 -22.81 -14.16 43.56
C LYS A 350 -22.72 -12.67 43.86
N ALA A 351 -21.56 -12.06 43.63
CA ALA A 351 -21.23 -10.65 43.82
C ALA A 351 -21.05 -9.93 42.46
N LYS A 352 -21.18 -8.60 42.47
CA LYS A 352 -20.91 -7.79 41.28
C LYS A 352 -19.42 -7.78 40.98
N MET A 353 -19.02 -8.31 39.82
CA MET A 353 -17.63 -8.34 39.36
C MET A 353 -17.20 -7.01 38.72
N LYS A 354 -15.90 -6.71 38.75
CA LYS A 354 -15.28 -5.70 37.89
C LYS A 354 -15.39 -6.17 36.43
N THR A 355 -15.74 -5.27 35.53
CA THR A 355 -15.99 -5.58 34.11
C THR A 355 -14.73 -5.46 33.27
N ILE A 356 -14.57 -6.35 32.29
CA ILE A 356 -13.54 -6.25 31.25
C ILE A 356 -14.20 -5.85 29.92
N ASN A 357 -13.66 -4.82 29.25
CA ASN A 357 -14.23 -4.30 28.01
C ASN A 357 -13.67 -5.06 26.80
N TRP A 358 -14.34 -6.14 26.41
CA TRP A 358 -13.99 -6.93 25.22
C TRP A 358 -14.75 -6.45 23.98
N ASN A 359 -14.04 -6.34 22.86
CA ASN A 359 -14.64 -6.22 21.53
C ASN A 359 -15.14 -7.61 21.10
N LYS A 360 -16.31 -8.01 21.61
CA LYS A 360 -16.88 -9.36 21.43
C LYS A 360 -17.18 -9.64 19.95
N ILE A 361 -16.66 -10.74 19.43
CA ILE A 361 -17.00 -11.23 18.09
C ILE A 361 -18.44 -11.80 18.12
N PRO A 362 -19.34 -11.40 17.19
CA PRO A 362 -20.69 -11.97 17.09
C PRO A 362 -20.69 -13.49 16.92
N ASN A 363 -21.59 -14.19 17.63
CA ASN A 363 -21.65 -15.66 17.66
C ASN A 363 -21.70 -16.28 16.23
N HIS A 364 -22.41 -15.66 15.28
CA HIS A 364 -22.51 -16.14 13.89
C HIS A 364 -21.22 -16.02 13.05
N LYS A 365 -20.22 -15.27 13.53
CA LYS A 365 -18.88 -15.19 12.94
C LYS A 365 -17.95 -16.29 13.51
N VAL A 366 -18.34 -16.95 14.60
CA VAL A 366 -17.53 -17.95 15.34
C VAL A 366 -18.12 -19.37 15.25
N ILE A 367 -19.39 -19.54 15.61
CA ILE A 367 -20.05 -20.85 15.67
C ILE A 367 -20.26 -21.38 14.24
N GLY A 368 -19.85 -22.62 13.99
CA GLY A 368 -19.98 -23.29 12.68
C GLY A 368 -19.00 -22.81 11.60
N LYS A 369 -18.00 -21.98 11.95
CA LYS A 369 -16.95 -21.51 11.02
C LYS A 369 -15.57 -21.87 11.57
N ARG A 370 -14.64 -22.32 10.72
CA ARG A 370 -13.26 -22.65 11.14
C ARG A 370 -12.52 -21.38 11.56
N ASN A 371 -12.32 -21.20 12.86
CA ASN A 371 -11.57 -20.07 13.43
C ASN A 371 -10.90 -20.50 14.75
N ILE A 372 -10.02 -19.66 15.32
CA ILE A 372 -9.27 -20.01 16.54
C ILE A 372 -10.24 -20.38 17.69
N TRP A 373 -11.34 -19.64 17.87
CA TRP A 373 -12.29 -19.89 18.97
C TRP A 373 -13.16 -21.13 18.76
N SER A 374 -13.35 -21.60 17.52
CA SER A 374 -13.99 -22.90 17.28
C SER A 374 -13.03 -24.04 17.58
N LEU A 375 -11.76 -23.91 17.17
CA LEU A 375 -10.72 -24.92 17.46
C LEU A 375 -10.48 -25.07 18.97
N VAL A 376 -10.41 -23.95 19.71
CA VAL A 376 -10.32 -23.94 21.17
C VAL A 376 -11.56 -24.57 21.83
N ALA A 377 -12.76 -24.35 21.27
CA ALA A 377 -13.97 -25.01 21.75
C ALA A 377 -13.89 -26.55 21.54
N ASP A 378 -13.48 -26.97 20.35
CA ASP A 378 -13.35 -28.39 19.97
C ASP A 378 -12.31 -29.12 20.85
N GLU A 379 -11.16 -28.48 21.14
CA GLU A 379 -10.10 -29.05 22.01
C GLU A 379 -10.55 -29.18 23.48
N HIS A 380 -11.34 -28.24 23.99
CA HIS A 380 -11.82 -28.24 25.37
C HIS A 380 -13.22 -28.85 25.57
N GLN A 381 -13.83 -29.44 24.52
CA GLN A 381 -15.19 -29.98 24.52
C GLN A 381 -15.46 -31.03 25.61
N ASN A 382 -14.43 -31.73 26.10
CA ASN A 382 -14.49 -32.72 27.18
C ASN A 382 -13.60 -32.37 28.38
N SER A 383 -13.05 -31.14 28.43
CA SER A 383 -12.21 -30.70 29.55
C SER A 383 -13.10 -30.37 30.75
N PRO A 384 -12.78 -30.82 31.98
CA PRO A 384 -13.46 -30.28 33.15
C PRO A 384 -13.19 -28.77 33.24
N MET A 385 -14.23 -27.98 33.47
CA MET A 385 -14.18 -26.51 33.58
C MET A 385 -13.52 -26.04 34.92
N ALA A 386 -12.62 -26.85 35.46
CA ALA A 386 -12.27 -26.89 36.88
C ALA A 386 -10.89 -26.30 37.23
N ASP A 387 -10.11 -25.84 36.24
CA ASP A 387 -8.76 -25.29 36.45
C ASP A 387 -8.76 -23.81 36.87
N ILE A 388 -9.94 -23.21 37.09
CA ILE A 388 -10.12 -21.83 37.58
C ILE A 388 -10.91 -21.84 38.88
N ASP A 389 -10.31 -21.35 39.97
CA ASP A 389 -11.03 -21.12 41.22
C ASP A 389 -11.92 -19.87 41.11
N TRP A 390 -13.20 -20.12 40.85
CA TRP A 390 -14.22 -19.07 40.74
C TRP A 390 -14.44 -18.30 42.05
N ALA A 391 -14.20 -18.90 43.21
CA ALA A 391 -14.36 -18.25 44.51
C ALA A 391 -13.18 -17.31 44.83
N GLU A 392 -11.95 -17.71 44.50
CA GLU A 392 -10.78 -16.82 44.54
C GLU A 392 -10.95 -15.65 43.57
N MET A 393 -11.35 -15.92 42.32
CA MET A 393 -11.61 -14.89 41.32
C MET A 393 -12.69 -13.90 41.79
N GLU A 394 -13.79 -14.41 42.36
CA GLU A 394 -14.85 -13.58 42.93
C GLU A 394 -14.35 -12.71 44.09
N GLY A 395 -13.55 -13.27 45.01
CA GLY A 395 -12.95 -12.54 46.12
C GLY A 395 -12.02 -11.40 45.67
N LEU A 396 -11.17 -11.64 44.67
CA LEU A 396 -10.18 -10.66 44.19
C LEU A 396 -10.78 -9.57 43.28
N PHE A 397 -11.78 -9.93 42.47
CA PHE A 397 -12.28 -9.07 41.38
C PHE A 397 -13.71 -8.59 41.56
N CYS A 398 -14.37 -8.84 42.70
CA CYS A 398 -15.61 -8.16 43.04
C CYS A 398 -15.44 -6.63 43.16
N GLN A 399 -16.54 -5.90 42.96
CA GLN A 399 -16.64 -4.47 43.23
C GLN A 399 -16.72 -4.27 44.74
N GLN A 400 -15.74 -3.57 45.32
CA GLN A 400 -15.73 -3.29 46.75
C GLN A 400 -16.97 -2.48 47.14
N VAL A 401 -17.78 -3.03 48.04
CA VAL A 401 -18.86 -2.28 48.68
C VAL A 401 -18.21 -1.31 49.67
N PRO A 402 -18.53 0.00 49.63
CA PRO A 402 -17.97 0.96 50.58
C PRO A 402 -18.29 0.56 52.03
N PRO A 403 -17.36 0.72 52.98
CA PRO A 403 -17.60 0.36 54.37
C PRO A 403 -18.70 1.24 54.96
N VAL A 404 -19.75 0.60 55.49
CA VAL A 404 -20.79 1.29 56.26
C VAL A 404 -20.20 1.65 57.63
N LEU A 405 -19.94 2.94 57.85
CA LEU A 405 -19.59 3.45 59.18
C LEU A 405 -20.78 3.26 60.14
N PRO A 406 -20.59 2.71 61.36
CA PRO A 406 -21.67 2.60 62.33
C PRO A 406 -22.00 3.97 62.90
N ALA A 407 -23.23 4.45 62.67
CA ALA A 407 -23.72 5.65 63.32
C ALA A 407 -24.31 5.31 64.69
N ALA A 408 -23.70 5.86 65.74
CA ALA A 408 -24.25 5.98 67.09
C ALA A 408 -23.98 7.41 67.58
N SER A 409 -24.87 8.12 68.29
CA SER A 409 -26.27 7.84 68.67
C SER A 409 -26.89 9.11 69.29
N CYS A 410 -28.22 9.25 69.28
CA CYS A 410 -29.02 10.30 69.98
C CYS A 410 -28.86 11.74 69.38
N SER A 411 -29.86 12.62 69.29
CA SER A 411 -31.26 12.77 69.76
C SER A 411 -32.02 13.68 68.75
N SER A 412 -33.35 13.82 68.65
CA SER A 412 -34.55 13.13 69.16
C SER A 412 -35.80 13.71 68.44
N TYR A 413 -36.95 13.03 68.52
CA TYR A 413 -38.32 13.48 68.14
C TYR A 413 -38.64 13.86 66.68
N GLY A 414 -39.59 13.12 66.08
CA GLY A 414 -40.26 13.47 64.82
C GLY A 414 -40.91 12.24 64.19
N ALA A 415 -42.23 12.23 64.05
CA ALA A 415 -43.00 11.04 63.64
C ALA A 415 -43.17 10.88 62.12
N ASN A 416 -43.59 9.66 61.75
CA ASN A 416 -44.20 9.23 60.48
C ASN A 416 -43.31 9.05 59.24
N SER A 417 -43.07 7.76 58.96
CA SER A 417 -43.25 7.10 57.65
C SER A 417 -42.87 7.87 56.37
N ASP A 418 -41.70 7.56 55.82
CA ASP A 418 -41.64 7.13 54.42
C ASP A 418 -40.42 6.22 54.17
N ALA A 419 -40.61 4.91 54.38
CA ALA A 419 -39.54 3.90 54.34
C ALA A 419 -39.32 3.33 52.92
N GLU A 420 -39.26 4.17 51.89
CA GLU A 420 -39.23 3.71 50.49
C GLU A 420 -38.26 4.50 49.58
N ARG A 421 -37.05 4.82 50.09
CA ARG A 421 -35.92 5.15 49.19
C ARG A 421 -35.43 3.89 48.49
N ARG A 422 -36.22 3.45 47.51
CA ARG A 422 -35.90 2.37 46.58
C ARG A 422 -34.47 2.52 46.07
N ARG A 423 -33.71 1.43 46.13
CA ARG A 423 -32.54 1.25 45.26
C ARG A 423 -33.02 1.50 43.83
N ARG A 424 -32.63 2.62 43.21
CA ARG A 424 -32.85 2.81 41.77
C ARG A 424 -31.95 1.80 41.06
N GLU A 425 -32.56 0.72 40.59
CA GLU A 425 -32.01 -0.02 39.46
C GLU A 425 -31.75 0.96 38.31
N PRO A 426 -30.72 0.77 37.48
CA PRO A 426 -30.57 1.56 36.27
C PRO A 426 -31.79 1.29 35.39
N THR A 427 -32.71 2.25 35.33
CA THR A 427 -33.92 2.16 34.49
C THR A 427 -33.60 2.20 33.00
N GLU A 428 -32.33 2.44 32.65
CA GLU A 428 -31.83 2.56 31.29
C GLU A 428 -31.00 1.34 30.88
N ILE A 429 -31.42 0.72 29.78
CA ILE A 429 -30.70 -0.35 29.10
C ILE A 429 -29.61 0.32 28.24
N ALA A 430 -28.35 0.09 28.60
CA ALA A 430 -27.20 0.48 27.80
C ALA A 430 -26.82 -0.68 26.85
N LEU A 431 -26.69 -0.38 25.57
CA LEU A 431 -26.19 -1.33 24.55
C LEU A 431 -24.77 -0.95 24.10
N LEU A 432 -24.48 0.35 24.07
CA LEU A 432 -23.14 0.86 23.82
C LEU A 432 -22.29 0.74 25.08
N ASP A 433 -20.97 0.63 24.94
CA ASP A 433 -20.09 0.68 26.11
C ASP A 433 -20.15 2.06 26.79
N GLY A 434 -19.86 2.10 28.10
CA GLY A 434 -20.00 3.31 28.89
C GLY A 434 -19.13 4.49 28.42
N LYS A 435 -17.97 4.25 27.80
CA LYS A 435 -17.11 5.30 27.24
C LYS A 435 -17.67 5.81 25.92
N ARG A 436 -18.16 4.93 25.06
CA ARG A 436 -18.82 5.28 23.79
C ARG A 436 -20.11 6.07 24.02
N SER A 437 -21.01 5.57 24.88
CA SER A 437 -22.25 6.26 25.26
C SER A 437 -21.95 7.63 25.89
N LEU A 438 -20.93 7.72 26.76
CA LEU A 438 -20.49 9.00 27.33
C LEU A 438 -20.00 9.98 26.25
N ASN A 439 -19.15 9.54 25.32
CA ASN A 439 -18.63 10.38 24.24
C ASN A 439 -19.76 10.94 23.34
N VAL A 440 -20.72 10.10 22.95
CA VAL A 440 -21.89 10.51 22.16
C VAL A 440 -22.72 11.53 22.94
N ASN A 441 -23.02 11.27 24.22
CA ASN A 441 -23.79 12.19 25.06
C ASN A 441 -23.07 13.52 25.35
N ILE A 442 -21.74 13.53 25.47
CA ILE A 442 -20.94 14.77 25.58
C ILE A 442 -21.06 15.59 24.30
N PHE A 443 -21.00 14.95 23.13
CA PHE A 443 -21.11 15.62 21.85
C PHE A 443 -22.53 16.17 21.60
N LEU A 444 -23.58 15.38 21.85
CA LEU A 444 -24.97 15.83 21.67
C LEU A 444 -25.32 17.06 22.53
N LYS A 445 -24.72 17.21 23.72
CA LYS A 445 -24.87 18.42 24.56
C LYS A 445 -24.41 19.72 23.88
N GLN A 446 -23.57 19.66 22.85
CA GLN A 446 -23.11 20.83 22.09
C GLN A 446 -24.23 21.46 21.23
N PHE A 447 -25.26 20.68 20.87
CA PHE A 447 -26.41 21.17 20.09
C PHE A 447 -27.38 21.97 20.96
N ARG A 448 -27.51 21.62 22.25
CA ARG A 448 -28.51 22.19 23.18
C ARG A 448 -29.97 22.02 22.72
N SER A 449 -30.23 21.05 21.85
CA SER A 449 -31.54 20.72 21.26
C SER A 449 -31.94 19.28 21.58
N SER A 450 -33.20 18.92 21.28
CA SER A 450 -33.64 17.52 21.38
C SER A 450 -33.02 16.64 20.29
N ASN A 451 -33.01 15.31 20.49
CA ASN A 451 -32.57 14.39 19.44
C ASN A 451 -33.45 14.55 18.18
N GLU A 452 -34.75 14.74 18.38
CA GLU A 452 -35.77 14.90 17.36
C GLU A 452 -35.51 16.15 16.50
N ASP A 453 -35.03 17.25 17.10
CA ASP A 453 -34.65 18.47 16.37
C ASP A 453 -33.34 18.28 15.59
N ILE A 454 -32.32 17.66 16.18
CA ILE A 454 -31.05 17.35 15.48
C ILE A 454 -31.33 16.46 14.26
N ILE A 455 -32.18 15.45 14.43
CA ILE A 455 -32.60 14.56 13.35
C ILE A 455 -33.46 15.29 12.30
N ARG A 456 -34.24 16.30 12.68
CA ARG A 456 -34.96 17.16 11.73
C ARG A 456 -34.00 18.01 10.90
N LEU A 457 -33.04 18.70 11.52
CA LEU A 457 -32.01 19.48 10.81
C LEU A 457 -31.21 18.61 9.83
N ILE A 458 -30.86 17.38 10.23
CA ILE A 458 -30.21 16.41 9.34
C ILE A 458 -31.14 15.99 8.20
N LYS A 459 -32.42 15.69 8.45
CA LYS A 459 -33.39 15.33 7.39
C LYS A 459 -33.58 16.46 6.39
N ASP A 460 -33.77 17.68 6.87
CA ASP A 460 -34.13 18.84 6.05
C ASP A 460 -32.91 19.42 5.32
N GLY A 461 -31.69 19.15 5.81
CA GLY A 461 -30.44 19.56 5.18
C GLY A 461 -29.97 20.97 5.59
N SER A 462 -30.42 21.48 6.74
CA SER A 462 -30.02 22.76 7.35
C SER A 462 -28.56 22.74 7.84
N HIS A 463 -27.62 22.78 6.90
CA HIS A 463 -26.18 22.71 7.15
C HIS A 463 -25.64 23.95 7.88
N ASP A 464 -26.23 25.10 7.59
CA ASP A 464 -25.94 26.43 8.13
C ASP A 464 -26.35 26.56 9.60
N GLU A 465 -27.51 26.02 9.99
CA GLU A 465 -27.95 25.98 11.39
C GLU A 465 -27.06 25.06 12.27
N ILE A 466 -26.53 23.99 11.68
CA ILE A 466 -25.64 23.06 12.38
C ILE A 466 -24.21 23.63 12.45
N GLY A 467 -23.66 24.07 11.31
CA GLY A 467 -22.30 24.56 11.12
C GLY A 467 -21.24 23.46 10.96
N ALA A 468 -20.15 23.77 10.24
CA ALA A 468 -19.13 22.80 9.85
C ALA A 468 -18.51 22.02 11.02
N GLU A 469 -18.22 22.67 12.15
CA GLU A 469 -17.62 22.01 13.32
C GLU A 469 -18.52 20.88 13.87
N LYS A 470 -19.82 21.15 14.03
CA LYS A 470 -20.78 20.15 14.50
C LYS A 470 -21.04 19.07 13.44
N LEU A 471 -20.99 19.40 12.15
CA LEU A 471 -21.10 18.41 11.07
C LEU A 471 -19.88 17.44 11.07
N ARG A 472 -18.65 17.94 11.21
CA ARG A 472 -17.45 17.09 11.41
C ARG A 472 -17.56 16.23 12.68
N GLY A 473 -18.06 16.82 13.77
CA GLY A 473 -18.30 16.10 15.02
C GLY A 473 -19.33 14.98 14.90
N LEU A 474 -20.43 15.21 14.16
CA LEU A 474 -21.43 14.20 13.83
C LEU A 474 -20.80 13.04 13.08
N LEU A 475 -20.00 13.30 12.03
CA LEU A 475 -19.27 12.24 11.29
C LEU A 475 -18.38 11.39 12.20
N LYS A 476 -17.72 12.01 13.19
CA LYS A 476 -16.84 11.33 14.16
C LYS A 476 -17.61 10.48 15.18
N ILE A 477 -18.86 10.80 15.49
CA ILE A 477 -19.68 10.04 16.45
C ILE A 477 -20.68 9.08 15.79
N LEU A 478 -20.70 8.94 14.45
CA LEU A 478 -21.60 8.01 13.77
C LEU A 478 -21.43 6.57 14.29
N PRO A 479 -22.50 5.77 14.33
CA PRO A 479 -22.43 4.38 14.78
C PRO A 479 -21.65 3.52 13.78
N GLU A 480 -20.83 2.62 14.31
CA GLU A 480 -20.07 1.62 13.55
C GLU A 480 -20.99 0.46 13.08
N VAL A 481 -20.52 -0.36 12.13
CA VAL A 481 -21.34 -1.41 11.51
C VAL A 481 -21.84 -2.44 12.54
N ASP A 482 -20.99 -2.89 13.46
CA ASP A 482 -21.41 -3.83 14.51
C ASP A 482 -22.36 -3.16 15.54
N GLU A 483 -22.22 -1.85 15.81
CA GLU A 483 -23.17 -1.07 16.64
C GLU A 483 -24.54 -0.94 15.95
N LEU A 484 -24.55 -0.72 14.63
CA LEU A 484 -25.77 -0.68 13.80
C LEU A 484 -26.51 -2.02 13.79
N GLU A 485 -25.80 -3.13 13.64
CA GLU A 485 -26.38 -4.47 13.73
C GLU A 485 -26.99 -4.70 15.12
N MET A 486 -26.24 -4.38 16.19
CA MET A 486 -26.69 -4.51 17.57
C MET A 486 -27.98 -3.71 17.83
N LEU A 487 -28.01 -2.42 17.51
CA LEU A 487 -29.16 -1.54 17.72
C LEU A 487 -30.39 -1.95 16.89
N LYS A 488 -30.20 -2.50 15.68
CA LYS A 488 -31.29 -3.04 14.86
C LYS A 488 -31.83 -4.36 15.40
N SER A 489 -30.94 -5.22 15.92
CA SER A 489 -31.29 -6.55 16.45
C SER A 489 -31.97 -6.52 17.82
N PHE A 490 -31.95 -5.39 18.53
CA PHE A 490 -32.58 -5.25 19.84
C PHE A 490 -34.12 -5.35 19.77
N ASP A 491 -34.62 -6.43 20.38
CA ASP A 491 -36.02 -6.84 20.48
C ASP A 491 -36.71 -6.36 21.78
N GLY A 492 -35.92 -5.84 22.73
CA GLY A 492 -36.42 -5.28 23.98
C GLY A 492 -37.10 -3.90 23.86
N ASP A 493 -37.51 -3.37 25.01
CA ASP A 493 -38.22 -2.09 25.11
C ASP A 493 -37.32 -0.89 24.78
N LYS A 494 -37.45 -0.38 23.55
CA LYS A 494 -36.67 0.75 23.03
C LYS A 494 -36.89 2.06 23.80
N SER A 495 -37.98 2.19 24.56
CA SER A 495 -38.20 3.38 25.41
C SER A 495 -37.26 3.43 26.61
N LYS A 496 -36.74 2.28 27.05
CA LYS A 496 -35.79 2.15 28.15
C LYS A 496 -34.33 2.27 27.72
N LEU A 497 -34.01 2.48 26.46
CA LEU A 497 -32.63 2.64 26.02
C LEU A 497 -32.00 3.97 26.52
N GLY A 498 -30.68 3.99 26.65
CA GLY A 498 -29.92 5.21 26.93
C GLY A 498 -30.08 6.30 25.85
N ASN A 499 -29.73 7.54 26.18
CA ASN A 499 -29.93 8.67 25.24
C ASN A 499 -29.11 8.56 23.95
N ALA A 500 -27.90 8.00 24.00
CA ALA A 500 -27.05 7.81 22.82
C ALA A 500 -27.65 6.76 21.86
N GLU A 501 -28.13 5.64 22.41
CA GLU A 501 -28.85 4.60 21.70
C GLU A 501 -30.16 5.14 21.07
N LYS A 502 -30.91 5.97 21.80
CA LYS A 502 -32.12 6.64 21.28
C LYS A 502 -31.80 7.57 20.11
N PHE A 503 -30.74 8.37 20.21
CA PHE A 503 -30.29 9.22 19.10
C PHE A 503 -29.94 8.40 17.85
N PHE A 504 -29.14 7.34 18.00
CA PHE A 504 -28.79 6.47 16.87
C PHE A 504 -30.01 5.74 16.29
N LEU A 505 -30.95 5.27 17.10
CA LEU A 505 -32.19 4.66 16.59
C LEU A 505 -33.04 5.63 15.75
N GLN A 506 -33.00 6.93 16.02
CA GLN A 506 -33.64 7.95 15.17
C GLN A 506 -32.80 8.27 13.93
N LEU A 507 -31.47 8.32 14.06
CA LEU A 507 -30.54 8.58 12.96
C LEU A 507 -30.59 7.50 11.88
N ILE A 508 -30.66 6.22 12.29
CA ILE A 508 -30.73 5.06 11.38
C ILE A 508 -32.02 5.05 10.54
N GLN A 509 -33.08 5.72 11.00
CA GLN A 509 -34.32 5.90 10.24
C GLN A 509 -34.20 6.95 9.13
N VAL A 510 -33.15 7.77 9.12
CA VAL A 510 -32.88 8.73 8.04
C VAL A 510 -32.16 7.99 6.90
N PRO A 511 -32.76 7.87 5.69
CA PRO A 511 -32.13 7.21 4.57
C PRO A 511 -30.80 7.87 4.22
N ASN A 512 -29.73 7.07 4.12
CA ASN A 512 -28.38 7.51 3.78
C ASN A 512 -27.85 8.63 4.69
N TYR A 513 -28.18 8.61 6.00
CA TYR A 513 -27.81 9.66 6.96
C TYR A 513 -26.33 10.07 6.92
N LYS A 514 -25.41 9.09 6.76
CA LYS A 514 -23.96 9.35 6.67
C LYS A 514 -23.65 10.24 5.46
N LEU A 515 -24.04 9.80 4.26
CA LEU A 515 -23.86 10.55 3.02
C LEU A 515 -24.53 11.94 3.10
N ARG A 516 -25.71 12.03 3.74
CA ARG A 516 -26.39 13.31 3.92
C ARG A 516 -25.56 14.28 4.77
N ILE A 517 -25.00 13.83 5.90
CA ILE A 517 -24.13 14.67 6.75
C ILE A 517 -22.83 15.02 6.02
N GLU A 518 -22.26 14.10 5.22
CA GLU A 518 -21.08 14.36 4.38
C GLU A 518 -21.38 15.45 3.32
N CYS A 519 -22.52 15.38 2.64
CA CYS A 519 -22.96 16.41 1.69
C CYS A 519 -23.28 17.75 2.35
N MET A 520 -23.88 17.74 3.55
CA MET A 520 -24.12 18.96 4.33
C MET A 520 -22.80 19.63 4.74
N LEU A 521 -21.81 18.85 5.19
CA LEU A 521 -20.48 19.36 5.52
C LEU A 521 -19.80 19.96 4.30
N LEU A 522 -19.81 19.24 3.17
CA LEU A 522 -19.26 19.73 1.91
C LEU A 522 -19.90 21.06 1.50
N LYS A 523 -21.24 21.17 1.55
CA LYS A 523 -21.97 22.40 1.17
C LYS A 523 -21.63 23.59 2.08
N GLU A 524 -21.46 23.35 3.38
CA GLU A 524 -21.08 24.35 4.37
C GLU A 524 -19.63 24.84 4.19
N GLU A 525 -18.69 23.93 3.92
CA GLU A 525 -17.28 24.26 3.72
C GLU A 525 -16.98 24.83 2.32
N PHE A 526 -17.82 24.56 1.32
CA PHE A 526 -17.55 24.84 -0.09
C PHE A 526 -17.14 26.29 -0.35
N ALA A 527 -17.90 27.25 0.16
CA ALA A 527 -17.64 28.67 -0.08
C ALA A 527 -16.31 29.12 0.54
N ALA A 528 -15.98 28.65 1.75
CA ALA A 528 -14.72 28.95 2.41
C ALA A 528 -13.53 28.31 1.69
N ASN A 529 -13.66 27.05 1.28
CA ASN A 529 -12.64 26.33 0.53
C ASN A 529 -12.37 26.98 -0.83
N MET A 530 -13.41 27.33 -1.60
CA MET A 530 -13.27 28.02 -2.88
C MET A 530 -12.61 29.39 -2.74
N SER A 531 -13.00 30.18 -1.74
CA SER A 531 -12.44 31.52 -1.50
C SER A 531 -10.94 31.54 -1.18
N TYR A 532 -10.37 30.39 -0.78
CA TYR A 532 -8.94 30.20 -0.58
C TYR A 532 -8.25 29.53 -1.78
N LEU A 533 -8.85 28.47 -2.33
CA LEU A 533 -8.27 27.68 -3.42
C LEU A 533 -8.15 28.45 -4.73
N GLU A 534 -9.18 29.23 -5.11
CA GLU A 534 -9.18 29.95 -6.38
C GLU A 534 -8.07 31.02 -6.45
N PRO A 535 -7.86 31.89 -5.44
CA PRO A 535 -6.72 32.81 -5.43
C PRO A 535 -5.34 32.11 -5.42
N SER A 536 -5.22 30.96 -4.75
CA SER A 536 -3.97 30.18 -4.72
C SER A 536 -3.62 29.61 -6.10
N ILE A 537 -4.58 28.94 -6.75
CA ILE A 537 -4.42 28.40 -8.10
C ILE A 537 -4.12 29.52 -9.11
N ASN A 538 -4.87 30.62 -9.06
CA ASN A 538 -4.64 31.77 -9.95
C ASN A 538 -3.24 32.39 -9.73
N SER A 539 -2.76 32.44 -8.49
CA SER A 539 -1.39 32.91 -8.20
C SER A 539 -0.33 32.00 -8.81
N MET A 540 -0.51 30.67 -8.74
CA MET A 540 0.41 29.71 -9.36
C MET A 540 0.42 29.82 -10.90
N ILE A 541 -0.75 29.96 -11.52
CA ILE A 541 -0.88 30.14 -12.99
C ILE A 541 -0.16 31.41 -13.42
N LEU A 542 -0.49 32.55 -12.80
CA LEU A 542 0.10 33.84 -13.15
C LEU A 542 1.62 33.88 -12.89
N ALA A 543 2.11 33.25 -11.82
CA ALA A 543 3.54 33.15 -11.56
C ALA A 543 4.27 32.31 -12.64
N GLY A 544 3.62 31.24 -13.13
CA GLY A 544 4.13 30.45 -14.26
C GLY A 544 4.17 31.25 -15.56
N GLU A 545 3.11 31.99 -15.87
CA GLU A 545 3.04 32.89 -17.04
C GLU A 545 4.05 34.03 -16.97
N ASP A 546 4.19 34.69 -15.81
CA ASP A 546 5.20 35.72 -15.54
C ASP A 546 6.60 35.17 -15.82
N LEU A 547 6.98 34.03 -15.23
CA LEU A 547 8.28 33.38 -15.46
C LEU A 547 8.54 33.05 -16.95
N MET A 548 7.52 32.54 -17.65
CA MET A 548 7.62 32.14 -19.05
C MET A 548 7.63 33.30 -20.05
N THR A 549 7.08 34.47 -19.69
CA THR A 549 6.91 35.61 -20.61
C THR A 549 7.85 36.79 -20.34
N ASN A 550 8.37 36.92 -19.11
CA ASN A 550 9.22 38.03 -18.67
C ASN A 550 10.56 38.11 -19.45
N LYS A 551 10.59 38.96 -20.48
CA LYS A 551 11.77 39.18 -21.34
C LYS A 551 13.00 39.72 -20.60
N PRO A 552 12.87 40.66 -19.64
CA PRO A 552 13.98 41.05 -18.77
C PRO A 552 14.62 39.86 -18.03
N LEU A 553 13.82 38.97 -17.43
CA LEU A 553 14.32 37.75 -16.77
C LEU A 553 15.07 36.84 -17.75
N GLN A 554 14.50 36.57 -18.93
CA GLN A 554 15.11 35.71 -19.95
C GLN A 554 16.51 36.22 -20.37
N GLU A 555 16.67 37.54 -20.51
CA GLU A 555 17.96 38.17 -20.82
C GLU A 555 18.95 38.06 -19.64
N VAL A 556 18.51 38.26 -18.39
CA VAL A 556 19.38 38.08 -17.20
C VAL A 556 19.83 36.62 -17.06
N LEU A 557 18.95 35.65 -17.29
CA LEU A 557 19.28 34.22 -17.29
C LEU A 557 20.27 33.86 -18.40
N TYR A 558 20.12 34.44 -19.60
CA TYR A 558 21.09 34.30 -20.68
C TYR A 558 22.47 34.87 -20.30
N MET A 559 22.51 36.05 -19.67
CA MET A 559 23.77 36.66 -19.20
C MET A 559 24.45 35.82 -18.11
N VAL A 560 23.67 35.22 -17.20
CA VAL A 560 24.15 34.23 -16.22
C VAL A 560 24.77 33.01 -16.93
N LEU A 561 24.07 32.43 -17.90
CA LEU A 561 24.51 31.23 -18.62
C LEU A 561 25.83 31.49 -19.37
N VAL A 562 25.94 32.61 -20.08
CA VAL A 562 27.15 33.01 -20.80
C VAL A 562 28.32 33.22 -19.82
N ALA A 563 28.09 33.88 -18.68
CA ALA A 563 29.13 34.10 -17.68
C ALA A 563 29.58 32.78 -17.01
N GLY A 564 28.64 31.87 -16.71
CA GLY A 564 28.94 30.53 -16.20
C GLY A 564 29.75 29.69 -17.19
N ASN A 565 29.36 29.67 -18.47
CA ASN A 565 30.09 28.98 -19.52
C ASN A 565 31.51 29.54 -19.74
N PHE A 566 31.70 30.85 -19.59
CA PHE A 566 33.03 31.44 -19.66
C PHE A 566 33.92 31.02 -18.47
N LEU A 567 33.38 31.05 -17.24
CA LEU A 567 34.10 30.63 -16.04
C LEU A 567 34.43 29.13 -16.04
N ASN A 568 33.53 28.29 -16.54
CA ASN A 568 33.69 26.84 -16.61
C ASN A 568 34.35 26.37 -17.92
N SER A 569 34.91 27.26 -18.72
CA SER A 569 35.51 26.94 -20.02
C SER A 569 36.66 25.92 -19.86
N GLY A 570 36.62 24.84 -20.65
CA GLY A 570 37.56 23.72 -20.55
C GLY A 570 37.30 22.74 -19.40
N GLY A 571 36.32 23.03 -18.52
CA GLY A 571 35.85 22.11 -17.48
C GLY A 571 34.60 21.32 -17.90
N TYR A 572 34.25 20.29 -17.11
CA TYR A 572 33.07 19.44 -17.37
C TYR A 572 31.73 20.20 -17.29
N ALA A 573 31.70 21.36 -16.62
CA ALA A 573 30.52 22.21 -16.43
C ALA A 573 30.48 23.42 -17.40
N GLY A 574 31.34 23.44 -18.43
CA GLY A 574 31.31 24.41 -19.52
C GLY A 574 30.41 23.98 -20.67
N ASN A 575 30.20 24.87 -21.65
CA ASN A 575 29.36 24.63 -22.84
C ASN A 575 27.91 24.19 -22.53
N ALA A 576 27.38 24.56 -21.37
CA ALA A 576 26.01 24.28 -20.97
C ALA A 576 25.00 25.05 -21.85
N ALA A 577 23.98 24.35 -22.37
CA ALA A 577 22.87 24.96 -23.10
C ALA A 577 21.81 25.61 -22.17
N GLY A 578 21.83 25.25 -20.89
CA GLY A 578 20.94 25.75 -19.84
C GLY A 578 21.41 25.25 -18.46
N VAL A 579 20.78 25.72 -17.39
CA VAL A 579 21.07 25.31 -16.01
C VAL A 579 19.77 25.14 -15.22
N LYS A 580 19.72 24.19 -14.26
CA LYS A 580 18.59 24.06 -13.34
C LYS A 580 18.42 25.36 -12.53
N LEU A 581 17.18 25.85 -12.37
CA LEU A 581 16.89 27.13 -11.69
C LEU A 581 17.37 27.17 -10.23
N SER A 582 17.46 26.02 -9.55
CA SER A 582 18.09 25.89 -8.22
C SER A 582 19.55 26.39 -8.19
N SER A 583 20.26 26.28 -9.32
CA SER A 583 21.64 26.78 -9.47
C SER A 583 21.76 28.28 -9.33
N LEU A 584 20.67 29.05 -9.50
CA LEU A 584 20.70 30.52 -9.38
C LEU A 584 21.11 30.97 -7.97
N GLN A 585 20.81 30.18 -6.94
CA GLN A 585 21.23 30.45 -5.56
C GLN A 585 22.77 30.38 -5.42
N LYS A 586 23.40 29.40 -6.07
CA LYS A 586 24.86 29.13 -6.05
C LYS A 586 25.68 30.26 -6.69
N ILE A 587 25.08 31.07 -7.57
CA ILE A 587 25.74 32.25 -8.20
C ILE A 587 26.25 33.25 -7.15
N THR A 588 25.56 33.34 -6.00
CA THR A 588 25.94 34.26 -4.92
C THR A 588 27.24 33.87 -4.22
N GLU A 589 27.66 32.60 -4.33
CA GLU A 589 28.83 32.03 -3.68
C GLU A 589 30.13 32.29 -4.47
N ILE A 590 30.03 32.46 -5.79
CA ILE A 590 31.17 32.65 -6.70
C ILE A 590 31.75 34.06 -6.53
N ARG A 591 32.77 34.20 -5.69
CA ARG A 591 33.45 35.48 -5.41
C ARG A 591 34.39 35.90 -6.53
N ALA A 592 34.45 37.20 -6.79
CA ALA A 592 35.46 37.80 -7.66
C ALA A 592 36.72 38.17 -6.86
N ASN A 593 37.84 38.35 -7.55
CA ASN A 593 39.11 38.82 -6.94
C ASN A 593 39.01 40.25 -6.35
N LYS A 594 37.94 41.00 -6.67
CA LYS A 594 37.63 42.29 -6.06
C LYS A 594 36.86 42.07 -4.75
N PRO A 595 37.35 42.57 -3.59
CA PRO A 595 36.62 42.47 -2.32
C PRO A 595 35.18 43.00 -2.41
N GLY A 596 34.24 42.27 -1.80
CA GLY A 596 32.82 42.63 -1.80
C GLY A 596 32.07 42.36 -3.11
N MET A 597 32.68 41.70 -4.10
CA MET A 597 32.07 41.41 -5.40
C MET A 597 31.94 39.89 -5.62
N ASN A 598 30.80 39.44 -6.16
CA ASN A 598 30.55 38.07 -6.60
C ASN A 598 29.94 38.07 -8.01
N LEU A 599 29.63 36.88 -8.55
CA LEU A 599 29.14 36.74 -9.91
C LEU A 599 27.79 37.45 -10.15
N ILE A 600 26.85 37.44 -9.19
CA ILE A 600 25.57 38.14 -9.37
C ILE A 600 25.75 39.67 -9.39
N HIS A 601 26.66 40.23 -8.58
CA HIS A 601 27.02 41.66 -8.68
C HIS A 601 27.66 42.00 -10.04
N TYR A 602 28.47 41.11 -10.61
CA TYR A 602 29.02 41.29 -11.97
C TYR A 602 27.91 41.27 -13.03
N VAL A 603 27.02 40.28 -13.00
CA VAL A 603 25.90 40.17 -13.94
C VAL A 603 24.98 41.38 -13.85
N ALA A 604 24.62 41.83 -12.64
CA ALA A 604 23.82 43.04 -12.44
C ALA A 604 24.47 44.30 -13.03
N LEU A 605 25.79 44.49 -12.82
CA LEU A 605 26.54 45.61 -13.40
C LEU A 605 26.56 45.56 -14.93
N GLN A 606 26.68 44.37 -15.53
CA GLN A 606 26.62 44.24 -16.99
C GLN A 606 25.19 44.41 -17.53
N ALA A 607 24.17 43.97 -16.79
CA ALA A 607 22.77 44.19 -17.13
C ALA A 607 22.46 45.69 -17.15
N GLU A 608 22.85 46.45 -16.10
CA GLU A 608 22.68 47.91 -16.06
C GLU A 608 23.34 48.62 -17.25
N ARG A 609 24.57 48.21 -17.61
CA ARG A 609 25.31 48.76 -18.75
C ARG A 609 24.66 48.43 -20.09
N LYS A 610 24.05 47.26 -20.23
CA LYS A 610 23.35 46.84 -21.45
C LYS A 610 22.00 47.55 -21.59
N ARG A 611 21.17 47.50 -20.54
CA ARG A 611 19.80 48.01 -20.49
C ARG A 611 19.31 48.09 -19.04
N LYS A 612 19.00 49.29 -18.54
CA LYS A 612 18.60 49.50 -17.13
C LYS A 612 17.29 48.80 -16.75
N ASP A 613 16.37 48.64 -17.70
CA ASP A 613 15.11 47.89 -17.56
C ASP A 613 15.33 46.41 -17.19
N LEU A 614 16.51 45.84 -17.46
CA LEU A 614 16.84 44.47 -17.05
C LEU A 614 16.94 44.30 -15.53
N LEU A 615 17.21 45.36 -14.77
CA LEU A 615 17.23 45.30 -13.31
C LEU A 615 15.83 45.24 -12.70
N ASP A 616 14.81 45.67 -13.45
CA ASP A 616 13.43 45.76 -13.01
C ASP A 616 12.63 44.47 -13.25
N PHE A 617 13.27 43.39 -13.72
CA PHE A 617 12.62 42.11 -14.03
C PHE A 617 11.75 41.56 -12.89
N ALA A 618 12.17 41.74 -11.64
CA ALA A 618 11.43 41.32 -10.45
C ALA A 618 10.10 42.07 -10.25
N LYS A 619 9.97 43.30 -10.75
CA LYS A 619 8.72 44.07 -10.70
C LYS A 619 7.64 43.49 -11.60
N GLY A 620 8.02 42.69 -12.61
CA GLY A 620 7.12 41.97 -13.51
C GLY A 620 6.86 40.51 -13.07
N MET A 621 7.01 40.21 -11.78
CA MET A 621 6.72 38.89 -11.19
C MET A 621 6.01 39.06 -9.84
N THR A 622 5.00 39.91 -9.78
CA THR A 622 4.34 40.33 -8.52
C THR A 622 3.60 39.20 -7.82
N THR A 623 3.18 38.18 -8.57
CA THR A 623 2.44 37.01 -8.07
C THR A 623 3.36 35.92 -7.51
N LEU A 624 4.65 35.94 -7.87
CA LEU A 624 5.60 34.87 -7.55
C LEU A 624 5.77 34.63 -6.04
N GLU A 625 5.83 35.69 -5.23
CA GLU A 625 5.91 35.52 -3.76
C GLU A 625 4.64 34.91 -3.17
N ALA A 626 3.46 35.23 -3.72
CA ALA A 626 2.20 34.64 -3.31
C ALA A 626 2.11 33.16 -3.71
N ALA A 627 2.63 32.80 -4.90
CA ALA A 627 2.68 31.42 -5.38
C ALA A 627 3.69 30.52 -4.64
N THR A 628 4.59 31.08 -3.83
CA THR A 628 5.54 30.31 -2.99
C THR A 628 5.00 29.94 -1.60
N LYS A 629 3.76 30.31 -1.26
CA LYS A 629 3.13 30.17 0.06
C LYS A 629 1.96 29.19 0.02
#